data_AF-A0A2N3T8C7-F1
#
_entry.id   AF-A0A2N3T8C7-F1
#
_cell.length_a   1.000
_cell.length_b   1.000
_cell.length_c   1.000
_cell.angle_alpha   90.00
_cell.angle_beta   90.00
_cell.angle_gamma   90.00
#
_symmetry.space_group_name_H-M   'P 1'
#
loop_
_entity.id
_entity.type
_entity.pdbx_description
1 polymer ?
#
loop_
_entity_poly.entity_id
_entity_poly.type
_entity_poly.pdbx_seq_one_letter_code
_entity_poly.pdbx_strand_id
1 'polypeptide(L)'
;MEVFKISRRKTSLLLKISSASHQKITKKMLSADFQLGVFFLGMGLLMELVVGMIEDEMIYFGFFCAFISLIFVVVGIIKMNKKGRTMFILDRIDGEIIFPINIYNSFMKSYDISNVRIDRIKNEVYYLKEDGQHYLMYDFLDRIISKESFINDWNFIFWYMDKNRPLPPDRIFDEYRQQDYERRKAEGFPRPLQPGVGTREITKEQQKERMAIGGW
;
A
#
# COMPACT_ATOMS: atom_id res chain seq x y z
N MET A 1 -8.09 -3.55 -4.79
CA MET A 1 -7.35 -2.63 -5.69
C MET A 1 -7.79 -2.87 -7.13
N GLU A 2 -7.68 -1.88 -8.02
CA GLU A 2 -7.94 -2.12 -9.45
C GLU A 2 -6.61 -2.18 -10.20
N VAL A 3 -6.42 -3.27 -10.94
CA VAL A 3 -5.28 -3.44 -11.83
C VAL A 3 -5.48 -2.51 -13.02
N PHE A 4 -4.59 -1.53 -13.17
CA PHE A 4 -4.81 -0.44 -14.11
C PHE A 4 -4.03 -0.64 -15.41
N LYS A 5 -2.79 -1.14 -15.32
CA LYS A 5 -1.93 -1.30 -16.50
C LYS A 5 -0.72 -2.19 -16.20
N ILE A 6 -0.22 -2.91 -17.20
CA ILE A 6 1.13 -3.47 -17.16
C ILE A 6 2.10 -2.46 -17.80
N SER A 7 3.23 -2.19 -17.13
CA SER A 7 4.27 -1.26 -17.58
C SER A 7 4.69 -1.53 -19.04
N ARG A 8 5.09 -0.48 -19.78
CA ARG A 8 5.59 -0.61 -21.16
C ARG A 8 6.79 -1.57 -21.27
N ARG A 9 7.56 -1.76 -20.20
CA ARG A 9 8.66 -2.73 -20.13
C ARG A 9 8.22 -4.16 -19.81
N LYS A 10 6.92 -4.39 -19.60
CA LYS A 10 6.28 -5.69 -19.34
C LYS A 10 6.71 -6.42 -18.07
N THR A 11 7.55 -5.81 -17.22
CA THR A 11 8.06 -6.39 -15.97
C THR A 11 7.32 -5.92 -14.74
N SER A 12 6.69 -4.74 -14.81
CA SER A 12 6.08 -4.09 -13.65
C SER A 12 4.55 -3.97 -13.77
N LEU A 13 3.83 -4.29 -12.70
CA LEU A 13 2.38 -4.10 -12.59
C LEU A 13 2.08 -2.75 -11.96
N LEU A 14 1.23 -1.96 -12.62
CA LEU A 14 0.74 -0.71 -12.09
C LEU A 14 -0.65 -0.93 -11.50
N LEU A 15 -0.72 -0.87 -10.17
CA LEU A 15 -1.99 -0.92 -9.45
C LEU A 15 -2.43 0.50 -9.13
N LYS A 16 -3.73 0.76 -9.30
CA LYS A 16 -4.32 2.04 -8.92
C LYS A 16 -5.37 1.81 -7.84
N ILE A 17 -5.38 2.66 -6.82
CA ILE A 17 -6.47 2.67 -5.84
C ILE A 17 -7.73 3.17 -6.54
N SER A 18 -8.85 2.48 -6.33
CA SER A 18 -10.16 2.94 -6.79
C SER A 18 -10.51 4.30 -6.17
N SER A 19 -11.29 5.11 -6.88
CA SER A 19 -11.74 6.41 -6.39
C SER A 19 -12.48 6.30 -5.04
N ALA A 20 -13.26 5.24 -4.86
CA ALA A 20 -13.99 4.95 -3.62
C ALA A 20 -13.07 4.70 -2.42
N SER A 21 -12.03 3.86 -2.58
CA SER A 21 -11.05 3.63 -1.52
C SER A 21 -10.24 4.89 -1.21
N HIS A 22 -9.89 5.68 -2.22
CA HIS A 22 -9.23 6.98 -2.03
C HIS A 22 -10.10 7.96 -1.20
N GLN A 23 -11.39 8.06 -1.51
CA GLN A 23 -12.33 8.89 -0.75
C GLN A 23 -12.48 8.42 0.70
N LYS A 24 -12.56 7.09 0.92
CA LYS A 24 -12.66 6.52 2.28
C LYS A 24 -11.45 6.88 3.15
N ILE A 25 -10.24 6.77 2.60
CA ILE A 25 -8.99 7.11 3.30
C ILE A 25 -8.94 8.61 3.61
N THR A 26 -9.30 9.43 2.62
CA THR A 26 -9.34 10.89 2.74
C THR A 26 -10.31 11.33 3.85
N LYS A 27 -11.51 10.73 3.91
CA LYS A 27 -12.48 10.99 4.98
C LYS A 27 -11.96 10.61 6.37
N LYS A 28 -11.30 9.46 6.52
CA LYS A 28 -10.72 9.01 7.81
C LYS A 28 -9.56 9.89 8.28
N MET A 29 -8.77 10.42 7.36
CA MET A 29 -7.72 11.40 7.70
C MET A 29 -8.33 12.75 8.08
N LEU A 30 -9.34 13.21 7.33
CA LEU A 30 -10.07 14.43 7.62
C LEU A 30 -10.73 14.39 9.00
N SER A 31 -11.31 13.26 9.40
CA SER A 31 -11.90 13.13 10.74
C SER A 31 -10.87 13.29 11.85
N ALA A 32 -9.64 12.82 11.65
CA ALA A 32 -8.56 12.99 12.63
C ALA A 32 -8.07 14.45 12.70
N ASP A 33 -7.83 15.08 11.54
CA ASP A 33 -7.46 16.50 11.47
C ASP A 33 -8.56 17.39 12.08
N PHE A 34 -9.84 17.06 11.85
CA PHE A 34 -10.98 17.76 12.42
C PHE A 34 -11.07 17.59 13.94
N GLN A 35 -10.89 16.37 14.46
CA GLN A 35 -10.85 16.10 15.90
C GLN A 35 -9.73 16.90 16.60
N LEU A 36 -8.55 16.98 15.98
CA LEU A 36 -7.44 17.81 16.45
C LEU A 36 -7.82 19.30 16.46
N GLY A 37 -8.44 19.80 15.38
CA GLY A 37 -8.91 21.17 15.31
C GLY A 37 -9.94 21.53 16.40
N VAL A 38 -10.92 20.66 16.64
CA VAL A 38 -11.93 20.82 17.70
C VAL A 38 -11.28 20.78 19.09
N PHE A 39 -10.29 19.88 19.29
CA PHE A 39 -9.54 19.80 20.54
C PHE A 39 -8.81 21.11 20.85
N PHE A 40 -8.07 21.68 19.90
CA PHE A 40 -7.38 22.96 20.10
C PHE A 40 -8.35 24.12 20.32
N LEU A 41 -9.48 24.14 19.61
CA LEU A 41 -10.52 25.15 19.82
C LEU A 41 -11.11 25.06 21.24
N GLY A 42 -11.47 23.86 21.68
CA GLY A 42 -12.01 23.62 23.02
C GLY A 42 -11.00 23.97 24.12
N MET A 43 -9.72 23.65 23.91
CA MET A 43 -8.63 24.03 24.82
C MET A 43 -8.48 25.54 24.92
N GLY A 44 -8.53 26.26 23.79
CA GLY A 44 -8.48 27.73 23.78
C GLY A 44 -9.65 28.35 24.56
N LEU A 45 -10.88 27.90 24.28
CA LEU A 45 -12.09 28.39 24.97
C LEU A 45 -12.10 28.07 26.47
N LEU A 46 -11.64 26.87 26.87
CA LEU A 46 -11.56 26.49 28.27
C LEU A 46 -10.54 27.35 29.03
N MET A 47 -9.38 27.62 28.42
CA MET A 47 -8.36 28.47 29.04
C MET A 47 -8.84 29.92 29.20
N GLU A 48 -9.60 30.43 28.24
CA GLU A 48 -10.20 31.76 28.33
C GLU A 48 -11.28 31.84 29.42
N LEU A 49 -12.07 30.79 29.59
CA LEU A 49 -13.09 30.71 30.64
C LEU A 49 -12.49 30.56 32.04
N VAL A 50 -11.41 29.80 32.19
CA VAL A 50 -10.79 29.50 33.50
C VAL A 50 -9.80 30.60 33.94
N VAL A 51 -9.04 31.20 33.02
CA VAL A 51 -7.92 32.09 33.35
C VAL A 51 -8.04 33.47 32.70
N GLY A 52 -8.75 33.60 31.58
CA GLY A 52 -8.90 34.86 30.83
C GLY A 52 -9.65 35.98 31.57
N MET A 53 -10.34 35.66 32.67
CA MET A 53 -10.92 36.68 33.56
C MET A 53 -9.92 37.26 34.59
N ILE A 54 -8.70 36.72 34.66
CA ILE A 54 -7.73 37.04 35.73
C ILE A 54 -6.43 37.65 35.14
N GLU A 55 -5.95 37.18 33.98
CA GLU A 55 -4.68 37.62 33.39
C GLU A 55 -4.80 37.92 31.88
N ASP A 56 -4.55 39.17 31.47
CA ASP A 56 -4.66 39.63 30.08
C ASP A 56 -3.70 38.90 29.11
N GLU A 57 -2.58 38.36 29.60
CA GLU A 57 -1.62 37.60 28.78
C GLU A 57 -2.22 36.29 28.21
N MET A 58 -3.26 35.75 28.85
CA MET A 58 -3.89 34.48 28.49
C MET A 58 -4.83 34.59 27.28
N ILE A 59 -5.27 35.80 26.93
CA ILE A 59 -6.05 36.08 25.72
C ILE A 59 -5.24 35.72 24.46
N TYR A 60 -3.94 36.02 24.44
CA TYR A 60 -3.05 35.68 23.32
C TYR A 60 -2.93 34.17 23.11
N PHE A 61 -2.99 33.38 24.19
CA PHE A 61 -2.97 31.92 24.12
C PHE A 61 -4.27 31.34 23.52
N GLY A 62 -5.43 31.94 23.85
CA GLY A 62 -6.71 31.61 23.23
C GLY A 62 -6.69 31.86 21.71
N PHE A 63 -6.21 33.03 21.28
CA PHE A 63 -6.02 33.35 19.86
C PHE A 63 -5.05 32.40 19.16
N PHE A 64 -3.95 32.02 19.82
CA PHE A 64 -3.00 31.04 19.30
C PHE A 64 -3.66 29.68 19.07
N CYS A 65 -4.46 29.19 20.03
CA CYS A 65 -5.20 27.94 19.90
C CYS A 65 -6.25 27.98 18.77
N ALA A 66 -6.97 29.10 18.64
CA ALA A 66 -7.94 29.31 17.56
C ALA A 66 -7.24 29.34 16.19
N PHE A 67 -6.07 29.98 16.09
CA PHE A 67 -5.26 30.00 14.87
C PHE A 67 -4.78 28.59 14.49
N ILE A 68 -4.31 27.80 15.45
CA ILE A 68 -3.95 26.38 15.22
C ILE A 68 -5.16 25.58 14.74
N SER A 69 -6.33 25.75 15.37
CA SER A 69 -7.57 25.08 14.96
C SER A 69 -7.91 25.40 13.49
N LEU A 70 -7.80 26.67 13.10
CA LEU A 70 -8.03 27.11 11.72
C LEU A 70 -7.05 26.45 10.74
N ILE A 71 -5.77 26.31 11.09
CA ILE A 71 -4.77 25.61 10.26
C ILE A 71 -5.23 24.17 9.99
N PHE A 72 -5.68 23.44 11.01
CA PHE A 72 -6.13 22.05 10.83
C PHE A 72 -7.34 21.95 9.90
N VAL A 73 -8.31 22.86 10.01
CA VAL A 73 -9.47 22.91 9.12
C VAL A 73 -9.04 23.20 7.67
N VAL A 74 -8.18 24.20 7.46
CA VAL A 74 -7.68 24.57 6.13
C VAL A 74 -6.88 23.44 5.51
N VAL A 75 -5.97 22.81 6.26
CA VAL A 75 -5.19 21.64 5.81
C VAL A 75 -6.12 20.48 5.43
N GLY A 76 -7.17 20.24 6.21
CA GLY A 76 -8.18 19.22 5.93
C GLY A 76 -8.90 19.47 4.59
N ILE A 77 -9.35 20.69 4.33
CA ILE A 77 -10.00 21.08 3.08
C ILE A 77 -9.04 20.92 1.89
N ILE A 78 -7.78 21.35 2.03
CA ILE A 78 -6.76 21.18 0.99
C ILE A 78 -6.55 19.70 0.66
N LYS A 79 -6.41 18.84 1.68
CA LYS A 79 -6.26 17.39 1.51
C LYS A 79 -7.47 16.78 0.78
N MET A 80 -8.69 17.21 1.11
CA MET A 80 -9.92 16.71 0.48
C MET A 80 -10.00 17.02 -1.01
N ASN A 81 -9.54 18.21 -1.42
CA ASN A 81 -9.57 18.65 -2.81
C ASN A 81 -8.38 18.15 -3.63
N LYS A 82 -7.30 17.69 -2.97
CA LYS A 82 -6.11 17.16 -3.62
C LYS A 82 -6.35 15.71 -4.02
N LYS A 83 -6.34 15.42 -5.33
CA LYS A 83 -6.27 14.04 -5.82
C LYS A 83 -4.95 13.42 -5.35
N GLY A 84 -5.04 12.45 -4.45
CA GLY A 84 -3.85 11.76 -3.96
C GLY A 84 -3.17 10.95 -5.08
N ARG A 85 -1.86 10.73 -4.94
CA ARG A 85 -1.16 9.72 -5.74
C ARG A 85 -1.54 8.35 -5.22
N THR A 86 -2.07 7.52 -6.13
CA THR A 86 -2.63 6.21 -5.82
C THR A 86 -2.01 5.08 -6.65
N MET A 87 -0.86 5.35 -7.25
CA MET A 87 -0.16 4.39 -8.10
C MET A 87 0.81 3.57 -7.26
N PHE A 88 0.72 2.25 -7.39
CA PHE A 88 1.70 1.29 -6.90
C PHE A 88 2.38 0.64 -8.06
N ILE A 89 3.66 0.31 -7.86
CA ILE A 89 4.46 -0.38 -8.86
C ILE A 89 4.96 -1.65 -8.21
N LEU A 90 4.56 -2.79 -8.75
CA LEU A 90 5.13 -4.09 -8.41
C LEU A 90 6.14 -4.43 -9.51
N ASP A 91 7.43 -4.34 -9.27
CA ASP A 91 8.45 -4.80 -10.24
C ASP A 91 8.84 -6.25 -9.96
N ARG A 92 8.30 -7.13 -10.80
CA ARG A 92 8.44 -8.58 -10.62
C ARG A 92 9.86 -9.08 -10.91
N ILE A 93 10.59 -8.44 -11.82
CA ILE A 93 11.91 -8.92 -12.24
C ILE A 93 12.96 -8.50 -11.23
N ASP A 94 12.90 -7.25 -10.81
CA ASP A 94 13.82 -6.68 -9.82
C ASP A 94 13.43 -7.07 -8.39
N GLY A 95 12.21 -7.56 -8.16
CA GLY A 95 11.73 -7.96 -6.84
C GLY A 95 11.33 -6.79 -5.95
N GLU A 96 11.15 -5.61 -6.52
CA GLU A 96 10.86 -4.39 -5.78
C GLU A 96 9.37 -4.06 -5.77
N ILE A 97 8.87 -3.67 -4.60
CA ILE A 97 7.56 -3.05 -4.48
C ILE A 97 7.70 -1.58 -4.12
N ILE A 98 7.11 -0.72 -4.93
CA ILE A 98 7.20 0.72 -4.79
C ILE A 98 5.83 1.29 -4.41
N PHE A 99 5.78 1.90 -3.23
CA PHE A 99 4.58 2.52 -2.66
C PHE A 99 4.79 4.01 -2.41
N PRO A 100 3.76 4.86 -2.58
CA PRO A 100 3.83 6.23 -2.08
C PRO A 100 3.89 6.22 -0.54
N ILE A 101 4.74 7.07 0.04
CA ILE A 101 4.87 7.18 1.50
C ILE A 101 3.54 7.61 2.13
N ASN A 102 2.78 8.49 1.47
CA ASN A 102 1.38 8.74 1.79
C ASN A 102 0.62 9.21 0.54
N ILE A 103 -0.72 9.24 0.57
CA ILE A 103 -1.54 9.63 -0.59
C ILE A 103 -1.29 11.04 -1.11
N TYR A 104 -0.81 11.96 -0.29
CA TYR A 104 -0.63 13.37 -0.68
C TYR A 104 0.82 13.73 -1.04
N ASN A 105 1.74 12.80 -0.81
CA ASN A 105 3.17 12.95 -0.99
C ASN A 105 3.60 12.30 -2.30
N SER A 106 4.48 12.98 -3.02
CA SER A 106 5.09 12.50 -4.24
C SER A 106 6.18 11.45 -4.03
N PHE A 107 6.73 11.38 -2.81
CA PHE A 107 7.80 10.44 -2.50
C PHE A 107 7.31 9.00 -2.53
N MET A 108 7.95 8.22 -3.40
CA MET A 108 7.77 6.79 -3.54
C MET A 108 8.89 6.10 -2.77
N LYS A 109 8.57 5.06 -2.02
CA LYS A 109 9.51 4.24 -1.29
C LYS A 109 9.51 2.84 -1.88
N SER A 110 10.69 2.35 -2.21
CA SER A 110 10.92 0.99 -2.70
C SER A 110 11.19 0.04 -1.53
N TYR A 111 10.72 -1.19 -1.67
CA TYR A 111 10.87 -2.29 -0.73
C TYR A 111 11.18 -3.57 -1.49
N ASP A 112 12.27 -4.24 -1.15
CA ASP A 112 12.51 -5.60 -1.65
C ASP A 112 11.49 -6.58 -1.04
N ILE A 113 10.75 -7.30 -1.89
CA ILE A 113 9.76 -8.32 -1.50
C ILE A 113 10.36 -9.41 -0.60
N SER A 114 11.64 -9.72 -0.79
CA SER A 114 12.35 -10.76 -0.03
C SER A 114 12.38 -10.49 1.47
N ASN A 115 12.30 -9.21 1.85
CA ASN A 115 12.31 -8.70 3.21
C ASN A 115 10.91 -8.41 3.75
N VAL A 116 9.88 -8.57 2.94
CA VAL A 116 8.48 -8.35 3.33
C VAL A 116 7.92 -9.58 4.05
N ARG A 117 7.26 -9.37 5.19
CA ARG A 117 6.61 -10.42 5.97
C ARG A 117 5.17 -10.02 6.28
N ILE A 118 4.27 -11.00 6.29
CA ILE A 118 2.86 -10.82 6.65
C ILE A 118 2.59 -11.49 8.00
N ASP A 119 2.01 -10.75 8.94
CA ASP A 119 1.32 -11.30 10.09
C ASP A 119 -0.18 -11.43 9.78
N ARG A 120 -0.63 -12.67 9.62
CA ARG A 120 -2.02 -13.01 9.27
C ARG A 120 -2.98 -12.86 10.45
N ILE A 121 -2.48 -12.86 11.69
CA ILE A 121 -3.32 -12.70 12.89
C ILE A 121 -3.65 -11.22 13.06
N LYS A 122 -2.64 -10.35 12.89
CA LYS A 122 -2.81 -8.90 13.02
C LYS A 122 -3.29 -8.21 11.74
N ASN A 123 -3.26 -8.90 10.60
CA ASN A 123 -3.42 -8.31 9.26
C ASN A 123 -2.43 -7.17 9.02
N GLU A 124 -1.18 -7.41 9.39
CA GLU A 124 -0.11 -6.42 9.27
C GLU A 124 0.98 -6.95 8.34
N VAL A 125 1.64 -6.03 7.63
CA VAL A 125 2.81 -6.34 6.82
C VAL A 125 3.99 -5.56 7.33
N TYR A 126 5.12 -6.21 7.47
CA TYR A 126 6.35 -5.62 7.99
C TYR A 126 7.47 -5.77 6.99
N TYR A 127 8.38 -4.81 7.01
CA TYR A 127 9.64 -4.89 6.30
C TYR A 127 10.75 -5.21 7.29
N LEU A 128 11.47 -6.32 7.07
CA LEU A 128 12.64 -6.71 7.84
C LEU A 128 13.89 -6.05 7.25
N LYS A 129 14.64 -5.33 8.08
CA LYS A 129 15.98 -4.85 7.71
C LYS A 129 17.04 -5.90 8.07
N GLU A 130 18.21 -5.74 7.47
CA GLU A 130 19.39 -6.57 7.73
C GLU A 130 19.85 -6.53 9.19
N ASP A 131 19.60 -5.41 9.89
CA ASP A 131 19.90 -5.20 11.31
C ASP A 131 18.91 -5.90 12.27
N GLY A 132 17.95 -6.67 11.73
CA GLY A 132 16.91 -7.36 12.50
C GLY A 132 15.75 -6.46 12.95
N GLN A 133 15.80 -5.16 12.67
CA GLN A 133 14.67 -4.27 12.93
C GLN A 133 13.55 -4.56 11.93
N HIS A 134 12.31 -4.51 12.41
CA HIS A 134 11.13 -4.50 11.57
C HIS A 134 10.37 -3.21 11.78
N TYR A 135 9.81 -2.68 10.72
CA TYR A 135 8.80 -1.64 10.84
C TYR A 135 7.56 -2.08 10.07
N LEU A 136 6.40 -1.70 10.61
CA LEU A 136 5.14 -1.85 9.92
C LEU A 136 5.28 -1.17 8.55
N MET A 137 5.13 -1.95 7.49
CA MET A 137 5.15 -1.52 6.10
C MET A 137 3.85 -0.78 5.81
N TYR A 138 3.69 0.35 6.49
CA TYR A 138 2.64 1.37 6.42
C TYR A 138 1.17 0.90 6.61
N ASP A 139 0.46 1.60 7.52
CA ASP A 139 -1.01 1.60 7.74
C ASP A 139 -1.84 1.93 6.47
N PHE A 140 -1.17 2.24 5.36
CA PHE A 140 -1.81 2.62 4.11
C PHE A 140 -2.47 1.42 3.39
N LEU A 141 -1.84 0.24 3.43
CA LEU A 141 -2.39 -0.97 2.80
C LEU A 141 -3.61 -1.51 3.57
N ASP A 142 -3.59 -1.49 4.91
CA ASP A 142 -4.74 -1.87 5.75
C ASP A 142 -5.96 -0.94 5.57
N ARG A 143 -5.73 0.28 5.05
CA ARG A 143 -6.80 1.24 4.72
C ARG A 143 -7.32 1.17 3.29
N ILE A 144 -6.55 0.56 2.37
CA ILE A 144 -6.92 0.39 0.96
C ILE A 144 -7.56 -0.96 0.72
N ILE A 145 -6.95 -1.98 1.32
CA ILE A 145 -7.37 -3.36 1.28
C ILE A 145 -8.37 -3.52 2.42
N SER A 146 -9.58 -3.99 2.14
CA SER A 146 -10.51 -4.25 3.24
C SER A 146 -9.93 -5.37 4.12
N LYS A 147 -10.22 -5.37 5.42
CA LYS A 147 -9.81 -6.48 6.31
C LYS A 147 -10.25 -7.83 5.77
N GLU A 148 -11.39 -7.89 5.07
CA GLU A 148 -11.91 -9.09 4.41
C GLU A 148 -11.07 -9.53 3.19
N SER A 149 -10.41 -8.60 2.48
CA SER A 149 -9.59 -8.91 1.32
C SER A 149 -8.08 -8.87 1.56
N PHE A 150 -7.62 -8.59 2.80
CA PHE A 150 -6.20 -8.46 3.16
C PHE A 150 -5.36 -9.65 2.71
N ILE A 151 -5.78 -10.85 3.10
CA ILE A 151 -5.07 -12.09 2.78
C ILE A 151 -5.07 -12.34 1.27
N ASN A 152 -6.18 -12.07 0.58
CA ASN A 152 -6.31 -12.33 -0.85
C ASN A 152 -5.46 -11.37 -1.69
N ASP A 153 -5.49 -10.07 -1.37
CA ASP A 153 -4.71 -9.05 -2.08
C ASP A 153 -3.20 -9.30 -1.88
N TRP A 154 -2.77 -9.66 -0.67
CA TRP A 154 -1.38 -10.01 -0.42
C TRP A 154 -0.97 -11.32 -1.06
N ASN A 155 -1.81 -12.36 -1.03
CA ASN A 155 -1.54 -13.60 -1.75
C ASN A 155 -1.38 -13.35 -3.25
N PHE A 156 -2.19 -12.44 -3.83
CA PHE A 156 -2.05 -12.01 -5.21
C PHE A 156 -0.71 -11.28 -5.43
N ILE A 157 -0.34 -10.33 -4.57
CA ILE A 157 0.94 -9.61 -4.67
C ILE A 157 2.11 -10.59 -4.58
N PHE A 158 2.14 -11.48 -3.58
CA PHE A 158 3.20 -12.47 -3.43
C PHE A 158 3.25 -13.46 -4.61
N TRP A 159 2.11 -13.87 -5.15
CA TRP A 159 2.08 -14.69 -6.37
C TRP A 159 2.66 -13.91 -7.56
N TYR A 160 2.18 -12.69 -7.81
CA TYR A 160 2.67 -11.86 -8.91
C TYR A 160 4.18 -11.60 -8.80
N MET A 161 4.68 -11.27 -7.60
CA MET A 161 6.10 -10.99 -7.34
C MET A 161 7.00 -12.23 -7.44
N ASP A 162 6.45 -13.44 -7.29
CA ASP A 162 7.21 -14.67 -7.49
C ASP A 162 7.45 -14.89 -9.00
N LYS A 163 8.61 -14.42 -9.48
CA LYS A 163 9.04 -14.56 -10.88
C LYS A 163 9.18 -16.00 -11.34
N ASN A 164 9.27 -16.96 -10.42
CA ASN A 164 9.42 -18.37 -10.76
C ASN A 164 8.07 -19.06 -10.98
N ARG A 165 6.97 -18.41 -10.58
CA ARG A 165 5.60 -18.90 -10.78
C ARG A 165 5.00 -18.46 -12.12
N PRO A 166 3.97 -19.15 -12.63
CA PRO A 166 3.13 -18.57 -13.67
C PRO A 166 2.43 -17.31 -13.16
N LEU A 167 2.15 -16.37 -14.05
CA LEU A 167 1.35 -15.18 -13.73
C LEU A 167 -0.01 -15.57 -13.10
N PRO A 168 -0.52 -14.82 -12.11
CA PRO A 168 -1.81 -15.09 -11.46
C PRO A 168 -2.95 -15.25 -12.47
N PRO A 169 -3.99 -16.02 -12.17
CA PRO A 169 -5.16 -16.18 -13.03
C PRO A 169 -5.96 -14.86 -13.10
N ASP A 170 -5.80 -14.13 -14.20
CA ASP A 170 -6.50 -12.89 -14.54
C ASP A 170 -6.32 -12.62 -16.04
N ARG A 171 -7.36 -12.09 -16.69
CA ARG A 171 -7.36 -11.80 -18.13
C ARG A 171 -6.34 -10.73 -18.51
N ILE A 172 -6.00 -9.85 -17.58
CA ILE A 172 -5.02 -8.77 -17.77
C ILE A 172 -3.62 -9.35 -18.10
N PHE A 173 -3.36 -10.58 -17.69
CA PHE A 173 -2.08 -11.24 -17.93
C PHE A 173 -2.04 -12.10 -19.19
N ASP A 174 -3.18 -12.38 -19.84
CA ASP A 174 -3.28 -13.41 -20.89
C ASP A 174 -2.30 -13.19 -22.05
N GLU A 175 -2.15 -11.95 -22.50
CA GLU A 175 -1.19 -11.56 -23.55
C GLU A 175 0.28 -11.80 -23.15
N TYR A 176 0.58 -11.87 -21.85
CA TYR A 176 1.93 -11.97 -21.30
C TYR A 176 2.29 -13.38 -20.84
N ARG A 177 1.31 -14.28 -20.70
CA ARG A 177 1.55 -15.62 -20.13
C ARG A 177 2.49 -16.45 -20.98
N GLN A 178 2.36 -16.39 -22.30
CA GLN A 178 3.22 -17.15 -23.21
C GLN A 178 4.68 -16.66 -23.12
N GLN A 179 4.88 -15.33 -23.12
CA GLN A 179 6.20 -14.74 -22.95
C GLN A 179 6.82 -15.09 -21.58
N ASP A 180 6.03 -15.06 -20.51
CA ASP A 180 6.50 -15.46 -19.17
C ASP A 180 6.87 -16.95 -19.12
N TYR A 181 6.08 -17.81 -19.77
CA TYR A 181 6.36 -19.23 -19.86
C TYR A 181 7.69 -19.50 -20.59
N GLU A 182 7.91 -18.88 -21.74
CA GLU A 182 9.14 -19.03 -22.53
C GLU A 182 10.37 -18.53 -21.76
N ARG A 183 10.26 -17.40 -21.05
CA ARG A 183 11.32 -16.91 -20.16
C ARG A 183 11.64 -17.93 -19.07
N ARG A 184 10.63 -18.42 -18.33
CA ARG A 184 10.84 -19.42 -17.26
C ARG A 184 11.40 -20.72 -17.81
N LYS A 185 11.01 -21.12 -19.02
CA LYS A 185 11.56 -22.29 -19.72
C LYS A 185 13.05 -22.10 -20.01
N ALA A 186 13.46 -20.93 -20.50
CA ALA A 186 14.87 -20.60 -20.73
C ALA A 186 15.69 -20.58 -19.43
N GLU A 187 15.08 -20.19 -18.30
CA GLU A 187 15.69 -20.23 -16.96
C GLU A 187 15.67 -21.63 -16.31
N GLY A 188 15.11 -22.65 -16.98
CA GLY A 188 15.05 -24.02 -16.46
C GLY A 188 13.97 -24.25 -15.41
N PHE A 189 12.91 -23.42 -15.37
CA PHE A 189 11.81 -23.49 -14.41
C PHE A 189 12.28 -23.57 -12.95
N PRO A 190 12.92 -22.50 -12.43
CA PRO A 190 13.37 -22.44 -11.04
C PRO A 190 12.22 -22.65 -10.06
N ARG A 191 12.53 -23.14 -8.85
CA ARG A 191 11.54 -23.38 -7.80
C ARG A 191 10.86 -22.08 -7.35
N PRO A 192 9.58 -22.10 -6.94
CA PRO A 192 8.89 -20.93 -6.42
C PRO A 192 9.58 -20.42 -5.15
N LEU A 193 9.61 -19.10 -4.95
CA LEU A 193 10.26 -18.48 -3.79
C LEU A 193 9.54 -18.81 -2.48
N GLN A 194 8.22 -18.96 -2.52
CA GLN A 194 7.44 -19.46 -1.38
C GLN A 194 6.93 -20.89 -1.63
N PRO A 195 7.10 -21.82 -0.68
CA PRO A 195 6.48 -23.14 -0.76
C PRO A 195 4.97 -23.10 -0.43
N GLY A 196 4.19 -24.08 -0.90
CA GLY A 196 2.85 -24.37 -0.37
C GLY A 196 1.62 -23.94 -1.19
N VAL A 197 1.79 -23.27 -2.34
CA VAL A 197 0.67 -22.99 -3.27
C VAL A 197 0.93 -23.72 -4.58
N GLY A 198 -0.05 -24.49 -5.04
CA GLY A 198 0.05 -25.24 -6.29
C GLY A 198 0.25 -24.30 -7.48
N THR A 199 1.42 -24.38 -8.11
CA THR A 199 1.73 -23.66 -9.34
C THR A 199 1.23 -24.51 -10.51
N ARG A 200 0.05 -24.21 -11.04
CA ARG A 200 -0.45 -24.85 -12.25
C ARG A 200 -0.21 -23.92 -13.45
N GLU A 201 0.44 -24.44 -14.48
CA GLU A 201 0.43 -23.81 -15.80
C GLU A 201 -0.98 -23.84 -16.41
N ILE A 202 -1.21 -23.03 -17.44
CA ILE A 202 -2.51 -22.92 -18.10
C ILE A 202 -2.90 -24.26 -18.73
N THR A 203 -1.95 -24.84 -19.47
CA THR A 203 -2.18 -26.09 -20.20
C THR A 203 -1.50 -27.25 -19.50
N LYS A 204 -2.09 -28.44 -19.65
CA LYS A 204 -1.52 -29.68 -19.11
C LYS A 204 -0.16 -30.00 -19.75
N GLU A 205 0.06 -29.59 -20.98
CA GLU A 205 1.31 -29.78 -21.72
C GLU A 205 2.44 -28.91 -21.14
N GLN A 206 2.17 -27.62 -20.95
CA GLN A 206 3.12 -26.71 -20.29
C GLN A 206 3.49 -27.20 -18.89
N GLN A 207 2.52 -27.74 -18.15
CA GLN A 207 2.76 -28.32 -16.83
C GLN A 207 3.67 -29.55 -16.89
N LYS A 208 3.48 -30.44 -17.86
CA LYS A 208 4.34 -31.62 -18.08
C LYS A 208 5.76 -31.20 -18.45
N GLU A 209 5.91 -30.24 -19.36
CA GLU A 209 7.23 -29.70 -19.73
C GLU A 209 7.94 -29.07 -18.53
N ARG A 210 7.21 -28.31 -17.71
CA ARG A 210 7.76 -27.74 -16.48
C ARG A 210 8.28 -28.80 -15.53
N MET A 211 7.49 -29.85 -15.30
CA MET A 211 7.89 -30.96 -14.44
C MET A 211 9.11 -31.70 -14.99
N ALA A 212 9.18 -31.88 -16.32
CA ALA A 212 10.30 -32.55 -16.98
C ALA A 212 11.62 -31.74 -16.89
N ILE A 213 11.55 -30.42 -17.07
CA ILE A 213 12.73 -29.54 -17.06
C ILE A 213 13.12 -29.13 -15.63
N GLY A 214 12.15 -28.74 -14.81
CA GLY A 214 12.40 -28.24 -13.45
C GLY A 214 12.73 -29.35 -12.45
N GLY A 215 12.22 -30.57 -12.64
CA GLY A 215 12.50 -31.71 -11.76
C GLY A 215 11.90 -31.58 -10.35
N TRP A 216 10.82 -30.82 -10.19
CA TRP A 216 10.07 -30.63 -8.94
C TRP A 216 8.57 -30.42 -9.18
#